data_AF-A0A535KV23-F1
#
_entry.id   AF-A0A535KV23-F1
#
_cell.length_a   1.000
_cell.length_b   1.000
_cell.length_c   1.000
_cell.angle_alpha   90.00
_cell.angle_beta   90.00
_cell.angle_gamma   90.00
#
_symmetry.space_group_name_H-M   'P 1'
#
loop_
_entity.id
_entity.type
_entity.pdbx_description
1 polymer ?
#
loop_
_entity_poly.entity_id
_entity_poly.type
_entity_poly.pdbx_seq_one_letter_code
_entity_poly.pdbx_strand_id
1 'polypeptide(L)' 'MESVQVVCEKCGTQLVPNAAYCERCGARTRRARRLVRLAIRVELHAVQK' A
#
# COMPACT_ATOMS: atom_id res chain seq x y z
N MET A 1 14.78 -7.97 4.46
CA MET A 1 14.25 -8.35 3.14
C MET A 1 12.94 -7.61 2.92
N GLU A 2 12.91 -6.65 2.00
CA GLU A 2 11.68 -5.90 1.66
C GLU A 2 10.82 -6.77 0.74
N SER A 3 9.64 -7.20 1.20
CA SER A 3 8.69 -7.98 0.39
C SER A 3 7.93 -7.06 -0.56
N VAL A 4 8.49 -6.84 -1.75
CA VAL A 4 7.89 -6.00 -2.79
C VAL A 4 6.74 -6.75 -3.46
N GLN A 5 5.55 -6.13 -3.49
CA GLN A 5 4.43 -6.65 -4.26
C GLN A 5 4.66 -6.37 -5.75
N VAL A 6 4.87 -7.44 -6.53
CA VAL A 6 5.10 -7.35 -7.99
C VAL A 6 3.80 -7.51 -8.79
N VAL A 7 2.75 -8.11 -8.20
CA VAL A 7 1.49 -8.42 -8.89
C VAL A 7 0.30 -7.91 -8.09
N CYS A 8 -0.68 -7.33 -8.79
CA CYS A 8 -1.93 -6.85 -8.21
C CYS A 8 -2.79 -8.03 -7.73
N GLU A 9 -3.15 -8.05 -6.45
CA GLU A 9 -4.04 -9.07 -5.86
C GLU A 9 -5.46 -9.08 -6.42
N LYS A 10 -5.92 -7.97 -7.01
CA LYS A 10 -7.30 -7.86 -7.49
C LYS A 10 -7.46 -8.37 -8.92
N CYS A 11 -6.47 -8.13 -9.79
CA CYS A 11 -6.60 -8.42 -11.23
C CYS A 11 -5.42 -9.18 -11.83
N GLY A 12 -4.40 -9.54 -11.04
CA GLY A 12 -3.25 -10.31 -11.50
C GLY A 12 -2.28 -9.56 -12.42
N THR A 13 -2.48 -8.26 -12.65
CA THR A 13 -1.58 -7.46 -13.50
C THR A 13 -0.29 -7.15 -12.77
N GLN A 14 0.82 -7.16 -13.51
CA GLN A 14 2.12 -6.76 -12.99
C GLN A 14 2.07 -5.28 -12.58
N LEU A 15 2.58 -4.99 -11.39
CA LEU A 15 2.64 -3.63 -10.87
C LEU A 15 4.01 -3.05 -11.20
N VAL A 16 4.03 -1.77 -11.54
CA VAL A 16 5.27 -1.01 -11.52
C VAL A 16 5.84 -0.98 -10.10
N PRO A 17 7.17 -0.99 -9.93
CA PRO A 17 7.79 -0.90 -8.61
C PRO A 17 7.20 0.27 -7.83
N ASN A 18 6.84 0.04 -6.57
CA ASN A 18 6.34 1.07 -5.67
C ASN A 18 5.01 1.72 -6.06
N ALA A 19 4.25 1.15 -7.02
CA ALA A 19 2.92 1.62 -7.37
C ALA A 19 2.02 1.77 -6.14
N ALA A 20 1.37 2.93 -5.98
CA ALA A 20 0.35 3.10 -4.95
C ALA A 20 -1.00 2.48 -5.36
N TYR A 21 -1.27 2.46 -6.67
CA TYR A 21 -2.49 1.95 -7.29
C TYR A 21 -2.14 1.09 -8.50
N CYS A 22 -2.97 0.10 -8.81
CA CYS A 22 -2.86 -0.67 -10.05
C CYS A 22 -3.34 0.17 -11.23
N GLU A 23 -2.47 0.36 -12.24
CA GLU A 23 -2.77 1.10 -13.47
C GLU A 23 -3.90 0.48 -14.30
N ARG A 24 -4.13 -0.83 -14.16
CA ARG A 24 -5.18 -1.53 -14.90
C ARG A 24 -6.55 -1.52 -14.23
N CYS A 25 -6.61 -1.68 -12.91
CA CYS A 25 -7.88 -1.87 -12.19
C CYS A 25 -8.16 -0.87 -11.07
N GLY A 26 -7.26 0.08 -10.82
CA GLY A 26 -7.40 1.13 -9.79
C GLY A 26 -7.27 0.66 -8.34
N ALA A 27 -7.03 -0.64 -8.09
CA ALA A 27 -6.90 -1.14 -6.72
C ALA A 27 -5.65 -0.59 -6.03
N ARG A 28 -5.80 -0.11 -4.78
CA ARG A 28 -4.65 0.23 -3.91
C ARG A 28 -3.79 -1.00 -3.64
N THR A 29 -2.47 -0.85 -3.77
CA THR A 29 -1.49 -1.92 -3.49
C THR A 29 -1.35 -2.18 -1.98
N ARG A 30 -0.81 -3.34 -1.60
CA ARG A 30 -0.54 -3.68 -0.19
C ARG A 30 0.37 -2.65 0.46
N ARG A 31 1.38 -2.18 -0.27
CA ARG A 31 2.30 -1.15 0.23
C ARG A 31 1.54 0.12 0.59
N ALA A 32 0.73 0.65 -0.33
CA ALA A 32 -0.06 1.85 -0.07
C ALA A 32 -1.02 1.67 1.12
N ARG A 33 -1.72 0.54 1.20
CA ARG A 33 -2.62 0.25 2.34
C ARG A 33 -1.86 0.20 3.67
N ARG A 34 -0.68 -0.42 3.69
CA ARG A 34 0.15 -0.52 4.90
C ARG A 34 0.65 0.85 5.36
N LEU A 35 1.12 1.68 4.44
CA LEU A 35 1.60 3.03 4.76
C LEU A 35 0.48 3.91 5.33
N VAL A 36 -0.71 3.91 4.73
CA VAL A 36 -1.87 4.65 5.26
C VAL A 36 -2.23 4.20 6.67
N ARG A 37 -2.29 2.87 6.92
CA ARG A 37 -2.56 2.34 8.26
C ARG A 37 -1.50 2.75 9.28
N LEU A 38 -0.23 2.74 8.90
CA LEU A 38 0.87 3.17 9.76
C LEU A 38 0.78 4.65 10.07
N ALA A 39 0.53 5.50 9.07
CA ALA A 39 0.36 6.94 9.27
C ALA A 39 -0.77 7.23 10.27
N ILE A 40 -1.96 6.66 10.06
CA ILE A 40 -3.09 6.82 10.99
C ILE A 40 -2.69 6.37 12.40
N ARG A 41 -2.01 5.23 12.54
CA ARG A 41 -1.54 4.76 13.84
C ARG A 41 -0.60 5.78 14.50
N VAL A 42 0.38 6.30 13.78
CA VAL A 42 1.33 7.29 14.30
C VAL A 42 0.61 8.54 14.78
N GLU A 43 -0.28 9.10 13.98
CA GLU A 43 -1.07 10.28 14.36
C GLU A 43 -1.92 10.01 15.61
N LEU A 44 -2.58 8.85 15.68
CA LEU A 44 -3.36 8.47 16.87
C LEU A 44 -2.50 8.38 18.13
N HIS A 45 -1.25 7.89 18.02
CA HIS A 45 -0.34 7.88 19.17
C HIS A 45 0.17 9.29 19.51
N ALA A 46 0.34 10.17 18.52
CA ALA A 46 0.76 11.54 18.73
C ALA A 46 -0.28 12.36 19.50
N VAL A 47 -1.57 12.13 19.26
CA VAL A 47 -2.68 12.84 19.94
C VAL A 47 -2.97 12.30 21.35
N GLN A 48 -2.44 11.14 21.72
CA GLN A 48 -2.61 10.54 23.05
C GLN A 48 -1.56 11.01 24.09
N LYS A 49 -0.63 11.88 23.70
CA LYS A 49 0.33 12.58 24.58
C LYS A 49 -0.08 14.03 24.75
#